data_AF-A0AA42W4Z7-F1
#
_entry.id   AF-A0AA42W4Z7-F1
#
_cell.length_a   1.000
_cell.length_b   1.000
_cell.length_c   1.000
_cell.angle_alpha   90.00
_cell.angle_beta   90.00
_cell.angle_gamma   90.00
#
_symmetry.space_group_name_H-M   'P 1'
#
loop_
_entity.id
_entity.type
_entity.pdbx_description
1 polymer ?
#
loop_
_entity_poly.entity_id
_entity_poly.type
_entity_poly.pdbx_seq_one_letter_code
_entity_poly.pdbx_strand_id
1 'polypeptide(L)'
;MNYYNDLRGMLSETEQDLGLGFWRGILSGRDDSRHEDEDEDEDKKPASNIDYSRFKEAARIVAGLTEKSEVRSNLIQNLMREEVDWAIKRYLKIEQIPYPYHSLIRLEDCIEILLRGIFYKVVGLPRNSSLDSEIFRLCTSLRANKEKLIVYDRVSLLQNFLHEKLRQYTTIEVVENDFVKPIRCLLSVSRLHLNLVDLEMRDPAYNVYMHEVSSARASLEYLAPSLPPLAAEGKKIYKRWRVRHLRPISYFYRRVGRRRLSALLGLDIEMPFEDYVEAACSSFALLHNFSHAK
;
A
#
# COMPACT_ATOMS: atom_id res chain seq x y z
N MET A 1 29.81 6.35 31.97
CA MET A 1 30.59 6.14 30.72
C MET A 1 29.63 6.38 29.56
N ASN A 2 29.88 7.44 28.78
CA ASN A 2 28.90 8.05 27.88
C ASN A 2 28.91 7.34 26.51
N TYR A 3 28.21 6.20 26.40
CA TYR A 3 28.10 5.38 25.17
C TYR A 3 27.42 6.09 23.98
N TYR A 4 26.91 7.30 24.17
CA TYR A 4 26.12 8.05 23.18
C TYR A 4 26.95 8.89 22.21
N ASN A 5 28.22 9.19 22.50
CA ASN A 5 29.03 10.06 21.63
C ASN A 5 29.73 9.31 20.49
N ASP A 6 29.85 7.98 20.56
CA ASP A 6 30.63 7.20 19.58
C ASP A 6 29.81 6.72 18.37
N LEU A 7 28.48 6.77 18.44
CA LEU A 7 27.59 6.37 17.34
C LEU A 7 27.39 7.46 16.27
N ARG A 8 28.00 8.65 16.45
CA ARG A 8 27.83 9.81 15.56
C ARG A 8 28.77 9.79 14.34
N GLY A 9 29.79 8.93 14.34
CA GLY A 9 30.83 8.90 13.30
C GLY A 9 30.61 7.90 12.15
N MET A 10 29.57 7.05 12.20
CA MET A 10 29.42 5.92 11.25
C MET A 10 28.08 5.85 10.52
N LEU A 11 27.24 6.88 10.65
CA LEU A 11 25.98 6.99 9.93
C LEU A 11 26.20 7.84 8.68
N SER A 12 25.65 7.44 7.52
CA SER A 12 25.61 8.34 6.35
C SER A 12 24.91 9.65 6.74
N GLU A 13 25.23 10.77 6.09
CA GLU A 13 24.58 12.07 6.38
C GLU A 13 23.03 11.97 6.36
N THR A 14 22.48 11.10 5.50
CA THR A 14 21.05 10.74 5.45
C THR A 14 20.51 10.04 6.71
N GLU A 15 21.31 9.20 7.38
CA GLU A 15 20.92 8.53 8.63
C GLU A 15 21.06 9.45 9.87
N GLN A 16 21.88 10.51 9.77
CA GLN A 16 22.07 11.50 10.83
C GLN A 16 20.94 12.53 10.88
N ASP A 17 20.42 12.97 9.72
CA ASP A 17 19.29 13.90 9.63
C ASP A 17 17.95 13.26 10.04
N LEU A 18 17.82 11.95 9.90
CA LEU A 18 16.71 11.16 10.47
C LEU A 18 16.90 10.86 11.96
N GLY A 19 17.98 11.34 12.60
CA GLY A 19 18.41 10.97 13.93
C GLY A 19 17.67 11.68 15.07
N LEU A 20 17.24 10.91 16.07
CA LEU A 20 16.58 11.29 17.33
C LEU A 20 15.14 11.82 17.23
N GLY A 21 14.84 12.80 16.38
CA GLY A 21 13.47 13.37 16.28
C GLY A 21 12.44 12.38 15.73
N PHE A 22 12.81 11.71 14.63
CA PHE A 22 12.01 10.68 13.96
C PHE A 22 11.67 9.50 14.88
N TRP A 23 12.69 8.93 15.54
CA TRP A 23 12.50 7.77 16.43
C TRP A 23 11.76 8.12 17.71
N ARG A 24 11.94 9.35 18.24
CA ARG A 24 11.17 9.83 19.38
C ARG A 24 9.70 10.06 19.01
N GLY A 25 9.39 10.45 17.78
CA GLY A 25 8.02 10.49 17.24
C GLY A 25 7.38 9.11 17.12
N ILE A 26 8.14 8.11 16.67
CA ILE A 26 7.72 6.70 16.61
C ILE A 26 7.42 6.13 18.00
N LEU A 27 8.29 6.40 18.97
CA LEU A 27 8.19 5.88 20.32
C LEU A 27 7.15 6.61 21.19
N SER A 28 6.92 7.91 20.96
CA SER A 28 6.02 8.73 21.80
C SER A 28 4.54 8.62 21.43
N GLY A 29 4.22 8.22 20.20
CA GLY A 29 2.89 7.76 19.83
C GLY A 29 1.72 8.70 20.14
N ARG A 30 1.93 10.03 20.19
CA ARG A 30 0.82 10.99 20.33
C ARG A 30 -0.13 10.83 19.15
N ASP A 31 -1.35 10.44 19.48
CA ASP A 31 -2.44 10.06 18.59
C ASP A 31 -3.40 11.24 18.56
N ASP A 32 -3.50 11.91 17.41
CA ASP A 32 -4.34 13.09 17.23
C ASP A 32 -5.13 12.87 15.94
N SER A 33 -6.31 12.24 16.05
CA SER A 33 -7.49 12.48 15.19
C SER A 33 -8.60 11.42 15.35
N ARG A 34 -9.74 11.87 15.88
CA ARG A 34 -11.06 11.39 15.44
C ARG A 34 -11.34 12.04 14.08
N HIS A 35 -11.54 11.26 13.03
CA HIS A 35 -12.13 11.80 11.80
C HIS A 35 -13.17 10.85 11.23
N GLU A 36 -14.38 11.39 11.14
CA GLU A 36 -15.51 10.88 10.39
C GLU A 36 -15.16 10.87 8.89
N ASP A 37 -15.64 9.87 8.18
CA ASP A 37 -15.38 9.63 6.77
C ASP A 37 -16.01 10.73 5.90
N GLU A 38 -15.23 11.74 5.53
CA GLU A 38 -15.57 12.82 4.57
C GLU A 38 -15.70 12.30 3.12
N ASP A 39 -16.53 11.29 2.88
CA ASP A 39 -17.02 10.94 1.54
C ASP A 39 -18.53 11.31 1.37
N GLU A 40 -19.13 12.04 2.32
CA GLU A 40 -20.61 12.14 2.44
C GLU A 40 -21.35 13.14 1.54
N ASP A 41 -20.74 14.11 0.84
CA ASP A 41 -21.50 15.20 0.19
C ASP A 41 -21.36 15.32 -1.35
N GLU A 42 -21.43 14.21 -2.10
CA GLU A 42 -21.31 14.28 -3.57
C GLU A 42 -22.27 13.38 -4.37
N ASP A 43 -23.58 13.42 -4.10
CA ASP A 43 -24.57 12.80 -4.99
C ASP A 43 -25.88 13.60 -5.05
N LYS A 44 -26.04 14.44 -6.09
CA LYS A 44 -27.35 14.68 -6.77
C LYS A 44 -27.16 15.18 -8.21
N LYS A 45 -26.98 14.28 -9.18
CA LYS A 45 -27.56 14.29 -10.57
C LYS A 45 -26.78 13.38 -11.54
N PRO A 46 -27.47 12.70 -12.49
CA PRO A 46 -26.82 11.94 -13.56
C PRO A 46 -26.69 12.78 -14.85
N ALA A 47 -25.46 12.93 -15.34
CA ALA A 47 -25.13 13.04 -16.77
C ALA A 47 -23.70 12.53 -16.96
N SER A 48 -23.53 11.47 -17.74
CA SER A 48 -22.22 10.90 -18.10
C SER A 48 -21.51 11.81 -19.10
N ASN A 49 -20.94 12.92 -18.63
CA ASN A 49 -20.12 13.76 -19.49
C ASN A 49 -18.72 13.14 -19.62
N ILE A 50 -18.20 13.11 -20.85
CA ILE A 50 -16.84 12.69 -21.16
C ILE A 50 -15.91 13.89 -21.05
N ASP A 51 -14.80 13.74 -20.33
CA ASP A 51 -13.69 14.70 -20.35
C ASP A 51 -12.92 14.53 -21.66
N TYR A 52 -13.18 15.42 -22.62
CA TYR A 52 -12.55 15.32 -23.94
C TYR A 52 -11.02 15.46 -23.90
N SER A 53 -10.45 16.16 -22.90
CA SER A 53 -9.00 16.26 -22.74
C SER A 53 -8.42 14.90 -22.35
N ARG A 54 -9.04 14.23 -21.37
CA ARG A 54 -8.63 12.88 -20.95
C ARG A 54 -8.90 11.82 -21.99
N PHE A 55 -9.96 11.97 -22.79
CA PHE A 55 -10.23 11.06 -23.90
C PHE A 55 -9.08 11.10 -24.92
N LYS A 56 -8.61 12.30 -25.28
CA LYS A 56 -7.44 12.45 -26.17
C LYS A 56 -6.17 11.86 -25.56
N GLU A 57 -5.98 12.02 -24.26
CA GLU A 57 -4.87 11.40 -23.54
C GLU A 57 -4.93 9.87 -23.60
N ALA A 58 -6.11 9.29 -23.32
CA ALA A 58 -6.34 7.86 -23.46
C ALA A 58 -6.05 7.37 -24.88
N ALA A 59 -6.54 8.08 -25.90
CA ALA A 59 -6.28 7.76 -27.30
C ALA A 59 -4.78 7.78 -27.65
N ARG A 60 -4.00 8.68 -27.04
CA ARG A 60 -2.53 8.69 -27.20
C ARG A 60 -1.86 7.50 -26.51
N ILE A 61 -2.30 7.14 -25.31
CA ILE A 61 -1.76 6.00 -24.55
C ILE A 61 -1.91 4.69 -25.34
N VAL A 62 -3.04 4.54 -26.03
CA VAL A 62 -3.39 3.30 -26.74
C VAL A 62 -3.00 3.30 -28.22
N ALA A 63 -2.44 4.41 -28.71
CA ALA A 63 -2.05 4.54 -30.11
C ALA A 63 -0.98 3.50 -30.48
N GLY A 64 -1.24 2.71 -31.53
CA GLY A 64 -0.34 1.68 -32.02
C GLY A 64 -0.42 0.33 -31.28
N LEU A 65 -1.24 0.23 -30.23
CA LEU A 65 -1.54 -1.07 -29.62
C LEU A 65 -2.48 -1.85 -30.54
N THR A 66 -2.28 -3.17 -30.59
CA THR A 66 -3.06 -4.06 -31.48
C THR A 66 -3.88 -5.08 -30.70
N GLU A 67 -3.60 -5.25 -29.41
CA GLU A 67 -4.32 -6.17 -28.55
C GLU A 67 -5.18 -5.44 -27.50
N LYS A 68 -6.42 -5.92 -27.30
CA LYS A 68 -7.35 -5.36 -26.30
C LYS A 68 -6.80 -5.45 -24.86
N SER A 69 -6.06 -6.52 -24.57
CA SER A 69 -5.37 -6.75 -23.29
C SER A 69 -4.37 -5.63 -22.97
N GLU A 70 -3.58 -5.22 -23.97
CA GLU A 70 -2.61 -4.14 -23.86
C GLU A 70 -3.31 -2.79 -23.67
N VAL A 71 -4.34 -2.49 -24.48
CA VAL A 71 -5.17 -1.29 -24.34
C VAL A 71 -5.70 -1.14 -22.92
N ARG A 72 -6.34 -2.20 -22.40
CA ARG A 72 -6.92 -2.23 -21.04
C ARG A 72 -5.86 -1.99 -19.98
N SER A 73 -4.78 -2.75 -20.04
CA SER A 73 -3.73 -2.76 -19.02
C SER A 73 -2.97 -1.43 -18.96
N ASN A 74 -2.66 -0.81 -20.10
CA ASN A 74 -1.99 0.50 -20.16
C ASN A 74 -2.86 1.65 -19.63
N LEU A 75 -4.15 1.66 -19.97
CA LEU A 75 -5.09 2.65 -19.43
C LEU A 75 -5.29 2.47 -17.93
N ILE A 76 -5.41 1.23 -17.45
CA ILE A 76 -5.51 0.95 -16.01
C ILE A 76 -4.25 1.40 -15.27
N GLN A 77 -3.05 1.08 -15.77
CA GLN A 77 -1.81 1.49 -15.11
C GLN A 77 -1.67 3.01 -15.06
N ASN A 78 -2.03 3.73 -16.12
CA ASN A 78 -2.06 5.20 -16.11
C ASN A 78 -3.02 5.73 -15.05
N LEU A 79 -4.27 5.22 -15.03
CA LEU A 79 -5.26 5.62 -14.04
C LEU A 79 -4.77 5.35 -12.61
N MET A 80 -4.15 4.20 -12.35
CA MET A 80 -3.60 3.86 -11.05
C MET A 80 -2.49 4.82 -10.61
N ARG A 81 -1.63 5.26 -11.55
CA ARG A 81 -0.57 6.24 -11.29
C ARG A 81 -1.15 7.63 -10.99
N GLU A 82 -2.18 8.06 -11.68
CA GLU A 82 -2.85 9.34 -11.40
C GLU A 82 -3.49 9.39 -10.01
N GLU A 83 -4.03 8.26 -9.53
CA GLU A 83 -4.71 8.18 -8.24
C GLU A 83 -3.76 7.90 -7.06
N VAL A 84 -2.48 7.59 -7.32
CA VAL A 84 -1.56 7.03 -6.32
C VAL A 84 -1.32 7.97 -5.14
N ASP A 85 -1.13 9.26 -5.38
CA ASP A 85 -0.83 10.23 -4.32
C ASP A 85 -2.04 10.44 -3.40
N TRP A 86 -3.24 10.37 -3.96
CA TRP A 86 -4.44 10.41 -3.15
C TRP A 86 -4.63 9.14 -2.34
N ALA A 87 -4.36 7.98 -2.96
CA ALA A 87 -4.38 6.69 -2.29
C ALA A 87 -3.42 6.65 -1.10
N ILE A 88 -2.19 7.16 -1.27
CA ILE A 88 -1.17 7.27 -0.21
C ILE A 88 -1.72 8.09 0.95
N LYS A 89 -2.18 9.32 0.68
CA LYS A 89 -2.72 10.22 1.74
C LYS A 89 -3.87 9.56 2.50
N ARG A 90 -4.83 8.98 1.79
CA ARG A 90 -6.00 8.32 2.38
C ARG A 90 -5.59 7.08 3.20
N TYR A 91 -4.67 6.27 2.68
CA TYR A 91 -4.14 5.09 3.38
C TYR A 91 -3.45 5.49 4.70
N LEU A 92 -2.57 6.50 4.66
CA LEU A 92 -1.85 6.98 5.84
C LEU A 92 -2.79 7.50 6.93
N LYS A 93 -3.86 8.21 6.53
CA LYS A 93 -4.92 8.67 7.43
C LYS A 93 -5.65 7.48 8.08
N ILE A 94 -6.15 6.53 7.27
CA ILE A 94 -6.93 5.37 7.74
C ILE A 94 -6.12 4.46 8.67
N GLU A 95 -4.85 4.21 8.32
CA GLU A 95 -3.96 3.36 9.12
C GLU A 95 -3.30 4.11 10.28
N GLN A 96 -3.60 5.41 10.46
CA GLN A 96 -3.04 6.28 11.50
C GLN A 96 -1.50 6.20 11.52
N ILE A 97 -0.89 6.31 10.36
CA ILE A 97 0.56 6.21 10.20
C ILE A 97 1.19 7.56 10.57
N PRO A 98 2.09 7.61 11.56
CA PRO A 98 2.73 8.86 11.98
C PRO A 98 3.48 9.55 10.84
N TYR A 99 3.46 10.89 10.84
CA TYR A 99 4.11 11.73 9.84
C TYR A 99 5.57 11.37 9.52
N PRO A 100 6.42 10.98 10.49
CA PRO A 100 7.80 10.60 10.18
C PRO A 100 7.91 9.50 9.10
N TYR A 101 6.98 8.55 9.05
CA TYR A 101 6.99 7.48 8.04
C TYR A 101 6.62 7.94 6.63
N HIS A 102 6.04 9.14 6.47
CA HIS A 102 5.49 9.59 5.18
C HIS A 102 6.59 9.74 4.12
N SER A 103 7.77 10.22 4.52
CA SER A 103 8.92 10.35 3.64
C SER A 103 9.58 9.01 3.30
N LEU A 104 9.43 7.99 4.15
CA LEU A 104 10.08 6.70 3.95
C LEU A 104 9.39 5.82 2.89
N ILE A 105 8.08 5.97 2.70
CA ILE A 105 7.27 5.05 1.90
C ILE A 105 7.75 4.91 0.45
N ARG A 106 8.30 5.98 -0.12
CA ARG A 106 8.81 6.01 -1.50
C ARG A 106 10.30 5.69 -1.61
N LEU A 107 11.01 5.54 -0.49
CA LEU A 107 12.41 5.15 -0.53
C LEU A 107 12.55 3.71 -0.99
N GLU A 108 13.56 3.44 -1.83
CA GLU A 108 13.80 2.10 -2.35
C GLU A 108 14.04 1.09 -1.22
N ASP A 109 14.81 1.49 -0.20
CA ASP A 109 15.19 0.69 0.97
C ASP A 109 14.22 0.84 2.17
N CYS A 110 12.98 1.28 1.94
CA CYS A 110 11.98 1.54 2.97
C CYS A 110 11.87 0.42 4.02
N ILE A 111 11.62 -0.83 3.59
CA ILE A 111 11.43 -1.97 4.49
C ILE A 111 12.71 -2.29 5.27
N GLU A 112 13.87 -2.15 4.63
CA GLU A 112 15.17 -2.40 5.26
C GLU A 112 15.45 -1.39 6.38
N ILE A 113 15.22 -0.10 6.12
CA ILE A 113 15.32 0.97 7.13
C ILE A 113 14.40 0.66 8.32
N LEU A 114 13.15 0.27 8.04
CA LEU A 114 12.17 -0.04 9.08
C LEU A 114 12.58 -1.23 9.95
N LEU A 115 13.01 -2.34 9.33
CA LEU A 115 13.44 -3.54 10.05
C LEU A 115 14.67 -3.25 10.92
N ARG A 116 15.70 -2.61 10.35
CA ARG A 116 16.90 -2.21 11.11
C ARG A 116 16.55 -1.27 12.25
N GLY A 117 15.62 -0.36 12.03
CA GLY A 117 15.09 0.53 13.05
C GLY A 117 14.42 -0.20 14.21
N ILE A 118 13.56 -1.18 13.92
CA ILE A 118 12.95 -2.02 14.96
C ILE A 118 14.04 -2.76 15.75
N PHE A 119 14.93 -3.50 15.08
CA PHE A 119 15.91 -4.33 15.78
C PHE A 119 16.94 -3.51 16.56
N TYR A 120 17.51 -2.47 15.95
CA TYR A 120 18.65 -1.77 16.56
C TYR A 120 18.27 -0.55 17.39
N LYS A 121 17.11 0.07 17.14
CA LYS A 121 16.69 1.28 17.86
C LYS A 121 15.56 1.01 18.85
N VAL A 122 14.56 0.21 18.48
CA VAL A 122 13.43 -0.08 19.36
C VAL A 122 13.78 -1.21 20.34
N VAL A 123 14.28 -2.33 19.84
CA VAL A 123 14.68 -3.47 20.68
C VAL A 123 16.06 -3.24 21.32
N GLY A 124 16.92 -2.45 20.67
CA GLY A 124 18.25 -2.12 21.20
C GLY A 124 19.28 -3.22 20.99
N LEU A 125 19.13 -4.05 19.95
CA LEU A 125 20.11 -5.08 19.62
C LEU A 125 21.43 -4.43 19.15
N PRO A 126 22.59 -5.04 19.46
CA PRO A 126 23.84 -4.64 18.84
C PRO A 126 23.79 -4.89 17.33
N ARG A 127 24.51 -4.07 16.56
CA ARG A 127 24.63 -4.27 15.10
C ARG A 127 25.21 -5.65 14.80
N ASN A 128 24.59 -6.36 13.86
CA ASN A 128 24.94 -7.73 13.51
C ASN A 128 24.87 -7.91 11.98
N SER A 129 26.02 -8.17 11.36
CA SER A 129 26.14 -8.33 9.90
C SER A 129 25.37 -9.54 9.36
N SER A 130 25.19 -10.60 10.16
CA SER A 130 24.36 -11.75 9.79
C SER A 130 22.89 -11.33 9.67
N LEU A 131 22.39 -10.61 10.68
CA LEU A 131 21.02 -10.10 10.68
C LEU A 131 20.79 -9.12 9.52
N ASP A 132 21.74 -8.22 9.26
CA ASP A 132 21.66 -7.31 8.11
C ASP A 132 21.60 -8.06 6.78
N SER A 133 22.37 -9.14 6.62
CA SER A 133 22.35 -9.98 5.42
C SER A 133 21.02 -10.74 5.26
N GLU A 134 20.42 -11.17 6.37
CA GLU A 134 19.08 -11.78 6.37
C GLU A 134 17.99 -10.79 5.99
N ILE A 135 18.03 -9.58 6.56
CA ILE A 135 17.12 -8.47 6.21
C ILE A 135 17.23 -8.15 4.72
N PHE A 136 18.45 -7.99 4.20
CA PHE A 136 18.66 -7.69 2.79
C PHE A 136 18.09 -8.78 1.86
N ARG A 137 18.32 -10.06 2.19
CA ARG A 137 17.77 -11.19 1.43
C ARG A 137 16.24 -11.21 1.44
N LEU A 138 15.61 -10.94 2.59
CA LEU A 138 14.17 -10.82 2.70
C LEU A 138 13.64 -9.66 1.84
N CYS A 139 14.20 -8.45 1.98
CA CYS A 139 13.76 -7.28 1.21
C CYS A 139 13.87 -7.54 -0.30
N THR A 140 14.97 -8.16 -0.73
CA THR A 140 15.18 -8.56 -2.13
C THR A 140 14.11 -9.55 -2.61
N SER A 141 13.76 -10.56 -1.81
CA SER A 141 12.75 -11.55 -2.20
C SER A 141 11.34 -10.95 -2.27
N LEU A 142 10.97 -10.09 -1.32
CA LEU A 142 9.69 -9.37 -1.28
C LEU A 142 9.52 -8.46 -2.50
N ARG A 143 10.59 -7.76 -2.90
CA ARG A 143 10.59 -6.91 -4.09
C ARG A 143 10.51 -7.74 -5.36
N ALA A 144 11.27 -8.83 -5.46
CA ALA A 144 11.32 -9.68 -6.65
C ALA A 144 9.98 -10.39 -6.93
N ASN A 145 9.24 -10.76 -5.89
CA ASN A 145 7.90 -11.38 -5.94
C ASN A 145 7.72 -12.44 -7.05
N LYS A 146 8.67 -13.37 -7.16
CA LYS A 146 8.68 -14.40 -8.22
C LYS A 146 7.42 -15.28 -8.21
N GLU A 147 6.85 -15.49 -7.03
CA GLU A 147 5.65 -16.30 -6.80
C GLU A 147 4.33 -15.55 -7.07
N LYS A 148 4.41 -14.26 -7.47
CA LYS A 148 3.23 -13.41 -7.71
C LYS A 148 2.27 -13.36 -6.50
N LEU A 149 2.84 -13.26 -5.30
CA LEU A 149 2.09 -13.15 -4.05
C LEU A 149 1.49 -11.75 -3.92
N ILE A 150 0.21 -11.67 -3.55
CA ILE A 150 -0.42 -10.38 -3.23
C ILE A 150 0.34 -9.70 -2.08
N VAL A 151 0.23 -8.39 -2.00
CA VAL A 151 0.98 -7.61 -1.01
C VAL A 151 0.71 -8.09 0.43
N TYR A 152 -0.54 -8.47 0.73
CA TYR A 152 -0.90 -9.02 2.05
C TYR A 152 -0.03 -10.23 2.43
N ASP A 153 0.14 -11.19 1.53
CA ASP A 153 0.90 -12.41 1.80
C ASP A 153 2.40 -12.11 1.95
N ARG A 154 2.94 -11.20 1.13
CA ARG A 154 4.32 -10.72 1.26
C ARG A 154 4.56 -10.07 2.62
N VAL A 155 3.61 -9.26 3.09
CA VAL A 155 3.68 -8.68 4.44
C VAL A 155 3.56 -9.75 5.52
N SER A 156 2.84 -10.85 5.29
CA SER A 156 2.86 -12.00 6.21
C SER A 156 4.23 -12.67 6.30
N LEU A 157 4.96 -12.79 5.19
CA LEU A 157 6.37 -13.28 5.22
C LEU A 157 7.26 -12.36 6.07
N LEU A 158 7.12 -11.04 5.88
CA LEU A 158 7.82 -10.03 6.68
C LEU A 158 7.46 -10.13 8.16
N GLN A 159 6.17 -10.28 8.48
CA GLN A 159 5.69 -10.44 9.85
C GLN A 159 6.25 -11.70 10.51
N ASN A 160 6.26 -12.82 9.79
CA ASN A 160 6.80 -14.08 10.30
C ASN A 160 8.29 -13.97 10.59
N PHE A 161 9.06 -13.39 9.66
CA PHE A 161 10.48 -13.11 9.88
C PHE A 161 10.71 -12.26 11.13
N LEU A 162 9.95 -11.17 11.27
CA LEU A 162 10.05 -10.27 12.41
C LEU A 162 9.78 -10.99 13.73
N HIS A 163 8.71 -11.77 13.82
CA HIS A 163 8.39 -12.52 15.04
C HIS A 163 9.41 -13.62 15.34
N GLU A 164 9.91 -14.33 14.32
CA GLU A 164 10.96 -15.34 14.49
C GLU A 164 12.21 -14.72 15.12
N LYS A 165 12.69 -13.59 14.56
CA LYS A 165 13.87 -12.92 15.09
C LYS A 165 13.63 -12.33 16.47
N LEU A 166 12.51 -11.66 16.71
CA LEU A 166 12.22 -11.09 18.02
C LEU A 166 12.19 -12.16 19.13
N ARG A 167 11.60 -13.34 18.87
CA ARG A 167 11.57 -14.45 19.84
C ARG A 167 12.96 -15.00 20.19
N GLN A 168 13.99 -14.77 19.36
CA GLN A 168 15.36 -15.17 19.65
C GLN A 168 16.06 -14.21 20.63
N TYR A 169 15.60 -12.96 20.71
CA TYR A 169 16.28 -11.90 21.48
C TYR A 169 15.44 -11.33 22.63
N THR A 170 14.14 -11.62 22.68
CA THR A 170 13.25 -11.12 23.73
C THR A 170 12.14 -12.12 24.06
N THR A 171 11.44 -11.91 25.17
CA THR A 171 10.31 -12.77 25.57
C THR A 171 9.05 -12.41 24.79
N ILE A 172 8.11 -13.35 24.71
CA ILE A 172 6.86 -13.16 23.98
C ILE A 172 6.06 -12.00 24.59
N GLU A 173 6.07 -11.86 25.91
CA GLU A 173 5.35 -10.81 26.64
C GLU A 173 5.84 -9.41 26.26
N VAL A 174 7.15 -9.22 26.06
CA VAL A 174 7.71 -7.93 25.65
C VAL A 174 7.27 -7.59 24.22
N VAL A 175 7.30 -8.57 23.31
CA VAL A 175 6.85 -8.37 21.92
C VAL A 175 5.37 -8.00 21.87
N GLU A 176 4.55 -8.67 22.67
CA GLU A 176 3.09 -8.48 22.69
C GLU A 176 2.63 -7.21 23.40
N ASN A 177 3.47 -6.57 24.22
CA ASN A 177 3.10 -5.37 24.97
C ASN A 177 3.82 -4.13 24.45
N ASP A 178 5.15 -4.19 24.30
CA ASP A 178 5.97 -2.99 24.09
C ASP A 178 6.16 -2.68 22.60
N PHE A 179 6.11 -3.70 21.74
CA PHE A 179 6.44 -3.56 20.32
C PHE A 179 5.23 -3.56 19.38
N VAL A 180 4.01 -3.69 19.89
CA VAL A 180 2.78 -3.75 19.08
C VAL A 180 2.65 -2.57 18.13
N LYS A 181 2.79 -1.34 18.64
CA LYS A 181 2.60 -0.12 17.83
C LYS A 181 3.71 0.06 16.77
N PRO A 182 5.01 -0.06 17.11
CA PRO A 182 6.08 -0.06 16.11
C PRO A 182 5.90 -1.13 15.03
N ILE A 183 5.58 -2.37 15.41
CA ILE A 183 5.36 -3.49 14.47
C ILE A 183 4.16 -3.20 13.57
N ARG A 184 3.03 -2.74 14.13
CA ARG A 184 1.84 -2.36 13.36
C ARG A 184 2.18 -1.32 12.30
N CYS A 185 2.90 -0.25 12.68
CA CYS A 185 3.30 0.80 11.75
C CYS A 185 4.23 0.26 10.67
N LEU A 186 5.25 -0.54 11.02
CA LEU A 186 6.14 -1.19 10.06
C LEU A 186 5.34 -2.01 9.03
N LEU A 187 4.43 -2.87 9.47
CA LEU A 187 3.65 -3.74 8.59
C LEU A 187 2.71 -2.94 7.68
N SER A 188 2.05 -1.90 8.20
CA SER A 188 1.17 -1.06 7.39
C SER A 188 1.94 -0.20 6.39
N VAL A 189 3.11 0.35 6.75
CA VAL A 189 3.99 1.09 5.83
C VAL A 189 4.57 0.16 4.77
N SER A 190 5.02 -1.04 5.15
CA SER A 190 5.55 -2.04 4.21
C SER A 190 4.50 -2.47 3.19
N ARG A 191 3.23 -2.62 3.62
CA ARG A 191 2.12 -2.90 2.71
C ARG A 191 1.94 -1.79 1.68
N LEU A 192 1.95 -0.52 2.11
CA LEU A 192 1.83 0.58 1.18
C LEU A 192 3.02 0.63 0.22
N HIS A 193 4.24 0.57 0.74
CA HIS A 193 5.48 0.56 -0.05
C HIS A 193 5.48 -0.54 -1.13
N LEU A 194 5.13 -1.78 -0.79
CA LEU A 194 5.07 -2.88 -1.75
C LEU A 194 4.01 -2.69 -2.84
N ASN A 195 2.86 -2.05 -2.53
CA ASN A 195 1.90 -1.68 -3.57
C ASN A 195 2.49 -0.65 -4.55
N LEU A 196 3.26 0.33 -4.04
CA LEU A 196 3.89 1.36 -4.87
C LEU A 196 4.99 0.78 -5.76
N VAL A 197 5.86 -0.05 -5.17
CA VAL A 197 6.92 -0.76 -5.90
C VAL A 197 6.35 -1.58 -7.05
N ASP A 198 5.26 -2.32 -6.81
CA ASP A 198 4.59 -3.09 -7.85
C ASP A 198 4.04 -2.16 -8.96
N LEU A 199 3.37 -1.07 -8.60
CA LEU A 199 2.80 -0.11 -9.56
C LEU A 199 3.87 0.59 -10.42
N GLU A 200 5.00 0.94 -9.83
CA GLU A 200 6.08 1.70 -10.46
C GLU A 200 7.03 0.84 -11.29
N MET A 201 7.38 -0.36 -10.80
CA MET A 201 8.44 -1.18 -11.40
C MET A 201 7.93 -2.33 -12.29
N ARG A 202 6.63 -2.63 -12.29
CA ARG A 202 6.07 -3.77 -13.02
C ARG A 202 5.31 -3.34 -14.26
N ASP A 203 5.19 -4.29 -15.19
CA ASP A 203 4.43 -4.10 -16.42
C ASP A 203 2.93 -3.90 -16.12
N PRO A 204 2.19 -3.25 -17.04
CA PRO A 204 0.77 -2.99 -16.84
C PRO A 204 -0.06 -4.26 -16.62
N ALA A 205 0.25 -5.36 -17.30
CA ALA A 205 -0.50 -6.61 -17.21
C ALA A 205 -0.37 -7.25 -15.81
N TYR A 206 0.84 -7.23 -15.23
CA TYR A 206 1.07 -7.64 -13.85
C TYR A 206 0.20 -6.85 -12.87
N ASN A 207 0.12 -5.52 -13.03
CA ASN A 207 -0.65 -4.68 -12.11
C ASN A 207 -2.16 -4.97 -12.16
N VAL A 208 -2.70 -5.22 -13.36
CA VAL A 208 -4.10 -5.67 -13.52
C VAL A 208 -4.31 -7.01 -12.83
N TYR A 209 -3.43 -7.99 -13.08
CA TYR A 209 -3.52 -9.31 -12.46
C TYR A 209 -3.50 -9.23 -10.92
N MET A 210 -2.55 -8.48 -10.34
CA MET A 210 -2.45 -8.33 -8.88
C MET A 210 -3.66 -7.63 -8.27
N HIS A 211 -4.23 -6.67 -8.99
CA HIS A 211 -5.48 -6.02 -8.58
C HIS A 211 -6.64 -7.03 -8.54
N GLU A 212 -6.84 -7.81 -9.60
CA GLU A 212 -7.92 -8.79 -9.73
C GLU A 212 -7.81 -9.87 -8.66
N VAL A 213 -6.62 -10.45 -8.47
CA VAL A 213 -6.39 -11.48 -7.44
C VAL A 213 -6.63 -10.94 -6.04
N SER A 214 -6.14 -9.73 -5.73
CA SER A 214 -6.36 -9.10 -4.43
C SER A 214 -7.84 -8.81 -4.18
N SER A 215 -8.55 -8.30 -5.21
CA SER A 215 -9.99 -8.03 -5.14
C SER A 215 -10.81 -9.30 -4.94
N ALA A 216 -10.52 -10.36 -5.70
CA ALA A 216 -11.19 -11.64 -5.58
C ALA A 216 -10.99 -12.24 -4.18
N ARG A 217 -9.76 -12.21 -3.65
CA ARG A 217 -9.46 -12.68 -2.28
C ARG A 217 -10.16 -11.86 -1.21
N ALA A 218 -10.20 -10.54 -1.35
CA ALA A 218 -10.93 -9.67 -0.43
C ALA A 218 -12.43 -9.97 -0.44
N SER A 219 -13.02 -10.23 -1.61
CA SER A 219 -14.43 -10.60 -1.76
C SER A 219 -14.73 -11.97 -1.15
N LEU A 220 -13.87 -12.96 -1.37
CA LEU A 220 -14.01 -14.29 -0.74
C LEU A 220 -13.95 -14.19 0.79
N GLU A 221 -12.96 -13.47 1.34
CA GLU A 221 -12.86 -13.25 2.79
C GLU A 221 -14.04 -12.43 3.34
N TYR A 222 -14.67 -11.58 2.54
CA TYR A 222 -15.86 -10.85 2.95
C TYR A 222 -17.11 -11.76 3.07
N LEU A 223 -17.28 -12.65 2.09
CA LEU A 223 -18.41 -13.59 2.01
C LEU A 223 -18.26 -14.77 2.99
N ALA A 224 -17.04 -15.29 3.11
CA ALA A 224 -16.69 -16.39 4.00
C ALA A 224 -15.45 -16.01 4.82
N PRO A 225 -15.63 -15.24 5.92
CA PRO A 225 -14.51 -14.81 6.75
C PRO A 225 -13.76 -15.99 7.32
N SER A 226 -12.43 -15.94 7.21
CA SER A 226 -11.58 -16.92 7.88
C SER A 226 -11.77 -16.77 9.39
N LEU A 227 -11.80 -17.90 10.10
CA LEU A 227 -11.81 -17.87 11.55
C LEU A 227 -10.58 -17.06 12.01
N PRO A 228 -10.77 -16.03 12.86
CA PRO A 228 -9.62 -15.36 13.43
C PRO A 228 -8.79 -16.41 14.19
N PRO A 229 -7.45 -16.34 14.14
CA PRO A 229 -6.65 -17.12 15.09
C PRO A 229 -7.20 -16.84 16.49
N LEU A 230 -7.32 -17.88 17.32
CA LEU A 230 -7.84 -17.78 18.70
C LEU A 230 -7.26 -16.50 19.33
N ALA A 231 -8.11 -15.48 19.46
CA ALA A 231 -7.66 -14.24 20.03
C ALA A 231 -7.28 -14.55 21.46
N ALA A 232 -6.09 -14.10 21.90
CA ALA A 232 -5.73 -14.19 23.31
C ALA A 232 -6.88 -13.61 24.15
N GLU A 233 -7.17 -14.25 25.28
CA GLU A 233 -8.30 -13.89 26.15
C GLU A 233 -8.37 -12.37 26.37
N GLY A 234 -9.55 -11.78 26.12
CA GLY A 234 -9.79 -10.35 26.29
C GLY A 234 -9.43 -9.44 25.11
N LYS A 235 -8.79 -9.92 24.03
CA LYS A 235 -8.50 -9.07 22.86
C LYS A 235 -9.75 -8.87 21.98
N LYS A 236 -10.07 -7.61 21.67
CA LYS A 236 -11.20 -7.23 20.81
C LYS A 236 -10.96 -7.72 19.37
N ILE A 237 -11.82 -8.60 18.88
CA ILE A 237 -11.79 -9.03 17.47
C ILE A 237 -12.49 -7.97 16.61
N TYR A 238 -11.72 -7.35 15.72
CA TYR A 238 -12.27 -6.42 14.73
C TYR A 238 -12.89 -7.20 13.58
N LYS A 239 -14.21 -7.12 13.41
CA LYS A 239 -14.88 -7.80 12.28
C LYS A 239 -14.27 -7.33 10.96
N ARG A 240 -13.94 -8.28 10.08
CA ARG A 240 -13.47 -8.03 8.69
C ARG A 240 -12.18 -7.21 8.59
N TRP A 241 -11.35 -7.14 9.64
CA TRP A 241 -10.06 -6.45 9.59
C TRP A 241 -9.18 -6.95 8.45
N ARG A 242 -9.22 -8.26 8.17
CA ARG A 242 -8.45 -8.90 7.11
C ARG A 242 -8.89 -8.45 5.72
N VAL A 243 -10.19 -8.30 5.49
CA VAL A 243 -10.74 -7.82 4.21
C VAL A 243 -10.10 -6.48 3.83
N ARG A 244 -9.97 -5.55 4.78
CA ARG A 244 -9.35 -4.25 4.54
C ARG A 244 -7.92 -4.37 4.03
N HIS A 245 -7.13 -5.29 4.60
CA HIS A 245 -5.72 -5.46 4.23
C HIS A 245 -5.52 -6.33 2.98
N LEU A 246 -6.52 -7.10 2.57
CA LEU A 246 -6.53 -7.85 1.30
C LEU A 246 -6.90 -6.98 0.10
N ARG A 247 -7.60 -5.87 0.33
CA ARG A 247 -8.03 -4.98 -0.76
C ARG A 247 -6.82 -4.37 -1.47
N PRO A 248 -6.86 -4.24 -2.81
CA PRO A 248 -5.83 -3.54 -3.57
C PRO A 248 -5.77 -2.06 -3.20
N ILE A 249 -4.66 -1.38 -3.57
CA ILE A 249 -4.49 0.06 -3.34
C ILE A 249 -5.61 0.91 -3.97
N SER A 250 -6.26 0.41 -5.02
CA SER A 250 -7.40 1.07 -5.67
C SER A 250 -8.61 1.29 -4.77
N TYR A 251 -8.71 0.53 -3.67
CA TYR A 251 -9.72 0.79 -2.64
C TYR A 251 -9.61 2.21 -2.06
N PHE A 252 -8.39 2.77 -2.02
CA PHE A 252 -8.11 4.08 -1.47
C PHE A 252 -8.16 5.22 -2.51
N TYR A 253 -8.50 4.92 -3.77
CA TYR A 253 -8.64 5.93 -4.83
C TYR A 253 -9.84 6.85 -4.59
N ARG A 254 -9.91 7.97 -5.33
CA ARG A 254 -11.11 8.79 -5.35
C ARG A 254 -12.29 7.98 -5.88
N ARG A 255 -13.50 8.37 -5.53
CA ARG A 255 -14.72 7.73 -6.02
C ARG A 255 -14.75 7.63 -7.54
N VAL A 256 -14.39 8.71 -8.25
CA VAL A 256 -14.30 8.70 -9.70
C VAL A 256 -13.18 7.82 -10.24
N GLY A 257 -12.00 7.81 -9.60
CA GLY A 257 -10.94 6.87 -9.94
C GLY A 257 -11.41 5.40 -9.85
N ARG A 258 -12.13 5.05 -8.77
CA ARG A 258 -12.72 3.70 -8.61
C ARG A 258 -13.77 3.38 -9.67
N ARG A 259 -14.65 4.34 -10.02
CA ARG A 259 -15.65 4.16 -11.08
C ARG A 259 -15.01 3.94 -12.45
N ARG A 260 -14.03 4.76 -12.82
CA ARG A 260 -13.26 4.61 -14.07
C ARG A 260 -12.56 3.26 -14.14
N LEU A 261 -11.93 2.85 -13.05
CA LEU A 261 -11.25 1.55 -12.96
C LEU A 261 -12.24 0.41 -13.11
N SER A 262 -13.39 0.48 -12.43
CA SER A 262 -14.45 -0.53 -12.55
C SER A 262 -15.03 -0.60 -13.97
N ALA A 263 -15.19 0.54 -14.64
CA ALA A 263 -15.66 0.60 -16.02
C ALA A 263 -14.65 -0.08 -16.97
N LEU A 264 -13.36 0.23 -16.84
CA LEU A 264 -12.28 -0.40 -17.63
C LEU A 264 -12.17 -1.91 -17.40
N LEU A 265 -12.29 -2.35 -16.15
CA LEU A 265 -12.25 -3.78 -15.80
C LEU A 265 -13.48 -4.53 -16.32
N GLY A 266 -14.63 -3.86 -16.43
CA GLY A 266 -15.90 -4.44 -16.86
C GLY A 266 -16.17 -4.38 -18.37
N LEU A 267 -15.19 -3.93 -19.18
CA LEU A 267 -15.34 -3.92 -20.64
C LEU A 267 -15.45 -5.34 -21.18
N ASP A 268 -16.41 -5.56 -22.06
CA ASP A 268 -16.57 -6.82 -22.79
C ASP A 268 -15.39 -7.04 -23.74
N ILE A 269 -14.73 -8.19 -23.62
CA ILE A 269 -13.58 -8.54 -24.46
C ILE A 269 -14.01 -9.04 -25.85
N GLU A 270 -15.28 -9.40 -26.03
CA GLU A 270 -15.80 -9.97 -27.28
C GLU A 270 -16.18 -8.89 -28.31
N MET A 271 -16.30 -7.62 -27.91
CA MET A 271 -16.63 -6.53 -28.84
C MET A 271 -15.55 -6.32 -29.91
N PRO A 272 -15.86 -5.79 -31.12
CA PRO A 272 -14.84 -5.45 -32.12
C PRO A 272 -13.71 -4.56 -31.56
N PHE A 273 -12.50 -4.64 -32.14
CA PHE A 273 -11.33 -3.96 -31.58
C PHE A 273 -11.51 -2.44 -31.53
N GLU A 274 -12.06 -1.86 -32.59
CA GLU A 274 -12.31 -0.43 -32.72
C GLU A 274 -13.30 0.06 -31.66
N ASP A 275 -14.41 -0.67 -31.50
CA ASP A 275 -15.44 -0.41 -30.49
C ASP A 275 -14.86 -0.53 -29.06
N TYR A 276 -13.96 -1.50 -28.86
CA TYR A 276 -13.23 -1.69 -27.60
C TYR A 276 -12.37 -0.50 -27.25
N VAL A 277 -11.59 0.00 -28.20
CA VAL A 277 -10.72 1.16 -27.99
C VAL A 277 -11.56 2.38 -27.65
N GLU A 278 -12.66 2.64 -28.37
CA GLU A 278 -13.55 3.77 -28.08
C GLU A 278 -14.20 3.67 -26.69
N ALA A 279 -14.72 2.49 -26.33
CA ALA A 279 -15.32 2.24 -25.03
C ALA A 279 -14.30 2.38 -23.89
N ALA A 280 -13.07 1.92 -24.10
CA ALA A 280 -11.99 2.04 -23.14
C ALA A 280 -11.55 3.49 -22.92
N CYS A 281 -11.34 4.25 -23.99
CA CYS A 281 -11.02 5.68 -23.90
C CYS A 281 -12.15 6.47 -23.23
N SER A 282 -13.41 6.14 -23.54
CA SER A 282 -14.59 6.75 -22.90
C SER A 282 -14.64 6.44 -21.39
N SER A 283 -14.40 5.18 -21.01
CA SER A 283 -14.35 4.74 -19.61
C SER A 283 -13.26 5.44 -18.80
N PHE A 284 -12.08 5.65 -19.41
CA PHE A 284 -10.98 6.39 -18.81
C PHE A 284 -11.29 7.90 -18.62
N ALA A 285 -12.11 8.44 -19.51
CA ALA A 285 -12.47 9.86 -19.57
C ALA A 285 -13.75 10.24 -18.80
N LEU A 286 -14.41 9.29 -18.10
CA LEU A 286 -15.64 9.58 -17.35
C LEU A 286 -15.45 10.73 -16.33
N LEU A 287 -16.28 11.77 -16.38
CA LEU A 287 -16.19 12.91 -15.45
C LEU A 287 -16.76 12.63 -14.06
N HIS A 288 -16.35 13.50 -13.12
CA HIS A 288 -17.02 13.70 -11.85
C HIS A 288 -18.18 14.67 -12.03
N ASN A 289 -19.39 14.32 -11.59
CA ASN A 289 -20.51 15.26 -11.58
C ASN A 289 -20.32 16.23 -10.41
N PHE A 290 -19.85 17.45 -10.70
CA PHE A 290 -19.97 18.59 -9.78
C PHE A 290 -21.03 19.53 -10.34
N SER A 291 -22.19 19.56 -9.69
CA SER A 291 -23.14 20.66 -9.85
C SER A 291 -23.40 21.25 -8.47
N HIS A 292 -22.60 22.26 -8.10
CA HIS A 292 -23.06 23.25 -7.14
C HIS A 292 -24.07 24.13 -7.87
N ALA A 293 -25.34 23.72 -7.87
CA ALA A 293 -26.42 24.67 -8.09
C ALA A 293 -26.46 25.58 -6.85
N LYS A 294 -26.05 26.83 -7.03
CA LYS A 294 -26.27 27.92 -6.06
C LYS A 294 -27.76 28.17 -5.86
#